data_AF-A0A846HZJ6-F1
#
_entry.id   AF-A0A846HZJ6-F1
#
_cell.length_a   1.000
_cell.length_b   1.000
_cell.length_c   1.000
_cell.angle_alpha   90.00
_cell.angle_beta   90.00
_cell.angle_gamma   90.00
#
_symmetry.space_group_name_H-M   'P 1'
#
loop_
_entity.id
_entity.type
_entity.pdbx_description
1 polymer ?
#
loop_
_entity_poly.entity_id
_entity_poly.type
_entity_poly.pdbx_seq_one_letter_code
_entity_poly.pdbx_strand_id
1 'polypeptide(L)' 'MTTDAATPQGTPAPVTPKNKEPYQQAYYPPVPTGFTRLMRGNLIWQFWRFIVINLKMFKLMLSSHH' A
#
# COMPACT_ATOMS: atom_id res chain seq x y z
N MET A 1 54.16 -6.62 33.07
CA MET A 1 53.16 -5.65 32.56
C MET A 1 52.61 -6.26 31.27
N THR A 2 51.76 -7.28 31.40
CA THR A 2 50.27 -7.21 31.28
C THR A 2 49.88 -6.95 29.81
N THR A 3 49.60 -8.00 29.02
CA THR A 3 48.25 -8.57 28.77
C THR A 3 47.30 -7.49 28.20
N ASP A 4 46.60 -7.63 27.08
CA ASP A 4 45.75 -8.73 26.64
C ASP A 4 45.37 -8.62 25.15
N ALA A 5 45.17 -9.80 24.56
CA ALA A 5 44.10 -10.16 23.64
C ALA A 5 43.85 -9.26 22.40
N ALA A 6 44.36 -9.76 21.27
CA ALA A 6 43.62 -9.69 20.02
C ALA A 6 42.19 -10.20 20.26
N THR A 7 41.23 -9.29 20.28
CA THR A 7 39.80 -9.61 20.34
C THR A 7 39.45 -10.43 19.11
N PRO A 8 39.04 -11.71 19.24
CA PRO A 8 38.51 -12.45 18.12
C PRO A 8 37.25 -11.73 17.64
N GLN A 9 37.19 -11.40 16.35
CA GLN A 9 35.94 -11.07 15.67
C GLN A 9 34.94 -12.20 15.95
N GLY A 10 34.14 -12.01 17.01
CA GLY A 10 32.95 -12.78 17.25
C GLY A 10 32.07 -12.61 16.02
N THR A 11 31.81 -13.73 15.37
CA THR A 11 30.66 -14.00 14.49
C THR A 11 29.64 -12.87 14.51
N PRO A 12 29.34 -12.20 13.38
CA PRO A 12 28.11 -11.43 13.32
C PRO A 12 26.98 -12.44 13.47
N ALA A 13 26.45 -12.59 14.68
CA ALA A 13 25.17 -13.23 14.91
C ALA A 13 24.17 -12.63 13.90
N PRO A 14 23.23 -13.41 13.36
CA PRO A 14 22.28 -12.90 12.38
C PRO A 14 21.48 -11.77 13.04
N VAL A 15 21.87 -10.53 12.74
CA VAL A 15 21.15 -9.34 13.15
C VAL A 15 19.87 -9.34 12.35
N THR A 16 18.84 -9.99 12.87
CA THR A 16 17.48 -9.86 12.35
C THR A 16 17.15 -8.38 12.46
N PRO A 17 17.04 -7.63 11.34
CA PRO A 17 16.76 -6.21 11.43
C PRO A 17 15.32 -6.06 11.93
N LYS A 18 15.15 -5.84 13.23
CA LYS A 18 13.87 -5.51 13.82
C LYS A 18 13.67 -4.02 13.66
N ASN A 19 13.23 -3.61 12.47
CA ASN A 19 12.97 -2.20 12.21
C ASN A 19 11.79 -2.04 11.25
N LYS A 20 10.64 -1.64 11.79
CA LYS A 20 9.54 -1.03 11.02
C LYS A 20 8.87 0.03 11.88
N GLU A 21 9.61 1.09 12.17
CA GLU A 21 9.00 2.38 12.54
C GLU A 21 8.05 2.85 11.41
N PRO A 22 6.91 3.52 11.71
CA PRO A 22 5.76 3.64 10.81
C PRO A 22 5.91 4.64 9.64
N TYR A 23 7.12 5.16 9.39
CA TYR A 23 7.35 6.30 8.48
C TYR A 23 8.63 6.18 7.64
N GLN A 24 9.06 4.95 7.34
CA GLN A 24 10.10 4.76 6.32
C GLN A 24 9.60 5.28 4.97
N GLN A 25 10.42 6.10 4.30
CA GLN A 25 10.21 6.68 2.97
C GLN A 25 9.99 5.61 1.86
N ALA A 26 10.18 4.34 2.20
CA ALA A 26 9.79 3.18 1.41
C ALA A 26 8.32 2.75 1.62
N TYR A 27 7.41 3.67 1.99
CA TYR A 27 5.97 3.44 1.97
C TYR A 27 5.49 3.33 0.51
N TYR A 28 5.80 2.19 -0.10
CA TYR A 28 5.25 1.81 -1.39
C TYR A 28 3.74 1.66 -1.19
N PRO A 29 2.90 2.29 -2.03
CA PRO A 29 1.47 2.09 -1.93
C PRO A 29 1.22 0.58 -2.00
N PRO A 30 0.38 0.02 -1.11
CA PRO A 30 0.08 -1.40 -1.15
C PRO A 30 -0.37 -1.71 -2.57
N VAL A 31 0.44 -2.53 -3.25
CA VAL A 31 0.23 -2.91 -4.65
C VAL A 31 -1.22 -3.35 -4.73
N PRO A 32 -2.01 -2.80 -5.67
CA PRO A 32 -3.45 -3.05 -5.70
C PRO A 32 -3.67 -4.55 -5.59
N THR A 33 -4.26 -4.96 -4.47
CA THR A 33 -4.57 -6.35 -4.17
C THR A 33 -5.33 -6.92 -5.36
N GLY A 34 -5.09 -8.19 -5.71
CA GLY A 34 -5.61 -8.80 -6.94
C GLY A 34 -7.10 -8.54 -7.18
N PHE A 35 -7.89 -8.46 -6.11
CA PHE A 35 -9.28 -8.02 -6.11
C PHE A 35 -9.52 -6.66 -6.80
N THR A 36 -8.74 -5.63 -6.45
CA THR A 36 -8.80 -4.30 -7.07
C THR A 36 -8.40 -4.34 -8.55
N ARG A 37 -7.52 -5.26 -8.96
CA ARG A 37 -7.14 -5.46 -10.37
C ARG A 37 -8.26 -6.17 -11.15
N LEU A 38 -8.92 -7.17 -10.55
CA LEU A 38 -10.06 -7.86 -11.15
C LEU A 38 -11.26 -6.93 -11.34
N MET A 39 -11.55 -6.09 -10.35
CA MET A 39 -12.58 -5.06 -10.48
C MET A 39 -12.27 -4.05 -11.58
N ARG A 40 -10.99 -3.77 -11.88
CA ARG A 40 -10.61 -2.89 -12.99
C ARG A 40 -10.73 -3.56 -14.37
N GLY A 41 -10.64 -4.88 -14.47
CA GLY A 41 -10.70 -5.60 -15.76
C GLY A 41 -12.09 -6.04 -16.20
N ASN A 42 -13.07 -6.08 -15.29
CA ASN A 42 -14.41 -6.59 -15.60
C ASN A 42 -15.27 -5.54 -16.32
N LEU A 43 -15.58 -5.75 -17.60
CA LEU A 43 -16.42 -4.87 -18.42
C LEU A 43 -17.82 -4.65 -17.85
N ILE A 44 -18.44 -5.67 -17.25
CA ILE A 44 -19.76 -5.57 -16.62
C ILE A 44 -19.68 -4.64 -15.41
N TRP A 45 -18.63 -4.78 -14.60
CA TRP A 45 -18.40 -3.92 -13.44
C TRP A 45 -18.05 -2.47 -13.85
N GLN A 46 -17.29 -2.29 -14.92
CA GLN A 46 -17.00 -0.97 -15.48
C GLN A 46 -18.28 -0.28 -15.96
N PHE A 47 -19.18 -0.99 -16.65
CA PHE A 47 -20.46 -0.45 -17.12
C PHE A 47 -21.38 -0.07 -15.96
N TRP A 48 -21.48 -0.92 -14.93
CA TRP A 48 -22.22 -0.59 -13.70
C TRP A 48 -21.68 0.68 -13.04
N ARG A 49 -20.35 0.79 -12.86
CA ARG A 49 -19.72 1.98 -12.27
C ARG A 49 -19.95 3.23 -13.11
N PHE A 50 -19.94 3.10 -14.44
CA PHE A 50 -20.27 4.18 -15.35
C PHE A 50 -21.71 4.67 -15.11
N ILE A 51 -22.70 3.76 -15.10
CA ILE A 51 -24.10 4.12 -14.84
C ILE A 51 -24.26 4.84 -13.50
N VAL A 52 -23.69 4.28 -12.41
CA VAL A 52 -23.82 4.86 -11.06
C VAL A 52 -23.27 6.28 -11.00
N ILE A 53 -22.11 6.55 -11.61
CA ILE A 53 -21.51 7.89 -11.64
C ILE A 53 -22.39 8.86 -12.43
N ASN A 54 -22.83 8.46 -13.63
CA ASN A 54 -23.70 9.29 -14.47
C ASN A 54 -25.03 9.61 -13.77
N LEU A 55 -25.66 8.62 -13.14
CA LEU A 55 -26.90 8.81 -12.39
C LEU A 55 -26.71 9.72 -11.17
N LYS A 56 -25.58 9.60 -10.45
CA LYS A 56 -25.31 10.41 -9.27
C LYS A 56 -25.11 11.89 -9.62
N MET A 57 -24.38 12.17 -10.70
CA MET A 57 -24.20 13.54 -11.20
C MET A 57 -25.51 14.10 -11.78
N PHE A 58 -26.24 13.29 -12.53
CA PHE A 58 -27.54 13.66 -13.06
C PHE A 58 -28.56 13.97 -11.95
N LYS A 59 -28.60 13.15 -10.88
CA LYS A 59 -29.43 13.40 -9.70
C LYS A 59 -29.05 14.72 -9.02
N LEU A 60 -27.75 15.00 -8.86
CA LEU A 60 -27.30 16.24 -8.22
C LEU A 60 -27.75 17.47 -9.02
N MET A 61 -27.61 17.41 -10.36
CA MET A 61 -28.06 18.46 -11.27
C MET A 61 -29.59 18.64 -11.24
N LEU A 62 -30.36 17.55 -11.20
CA LEU A 62 -31.82 17.62 -11.04
C LEU A 62 -32.22 18.24 -9.70
N SER A 63 -31.48 17.94 -8.64
CA SER A 63 -31.78 18.43 -7.30
C SER A 63 -31.43 19.90 -7.10
N SER A 64 -30.58 20.51 -7.94
CA SER A 64 -30.16 21.90 -7.79
C SER A 64 -31.10 22.92 -8.47
N HIS A 65 -32.13 22.45 -9.19
CA HIS A 65 -33.08 23.32 -9.91
C HIS A 65 -34.33 23.70 -9.10
N HIS A 66 -34.34 23.46 -7.79
CA HIS A 66 -35.38 23.91 -6.84
C HIS A 66 -34.79 24.73 -5.70
#